data_AF-A0A655YDB1-F1
#
_entry.id   AF-A0A655YDB1-F1
#
_cell.length_a   1.000
_cell.length_b   1.000
_cell.length_c   1.000
_cell.angle_alpha   90.00
_cell.angle_beta   90.00
_cell.angle_gamma   90.00
#
_symmetry.space_group_name_H-M   'P 1'
#
loop_
_entity.id
_entity.type
_entity.pdbx_description
1 polymer ?
#
loop_
_entity_poly.entity_id
_entity_poly.type
_entity_poly.pdbx_seq_one_letter_code
_entity_poly.pdbx_strand_id
1 'polypeptide(L)'
;MSVGLMTAIAFSSEHQVLGGFEISDMVKNLNPNDMPLWPALFITIACGAISGFHATQSPLMARCMENEKNGRFVFYGAMIGEGIIALIWCTVALSFFGSLEALSEAVKNGGPGNVVYGASFGLLGVFGGVIAFLGVVILPITSGDTAFRSSRLILAEYFNMEQKTLRNRLLMAVPLFVIGAVLTQVDFGIIWRYFGFANQATAVMMLWTATAYLMRHNKLHWICTVPALFMTTVCISFILNSSTLGFGLPMQISTIAGVLASLSALAYVAKVSKGKGETDLADEEKPQGVTKTA
;
A
#
# COMPACT_ATOMS: atom_id res chain seq x y z
N MET A 1 0.24 27.74 7.41
CA MET A 1 1.06 27.76 8.64
C MET A 1 2.15 26.69 8.60
N SER A 2 1.83 25.40 8.61
CA SER A 2 2.84 24.32 8.66
C SER A 2 3.85 24.34 7.51
N VAL A 3 3.40 24.56 6.27
CA VAL A 3 4.31 24.73 5.11
C VAL A 3 5.22 25.94 5.31
N GLY A 4 4.67 27.09 5.76
CA GLY A 4 5.45 28.30 6.00
C GLY A 4 6.47 28.16 7.13
N LEU A 5 6.12 27.44 8.22
CA LEU A 5 7.05 27.14 9.31
C LEU A 5 8.13 26.14 8.88
N MET A 6 7.77 25.12 8.11
CA MET A 6 8.74 24.18 7.53
C MET A 6 9.70 24.90 6.59
N THR A 7 9.20 25.78 5.72
CA THR A 7 10.03 26.62 4.85
C THR A 7 10.93 27.55 5.68
N ALA A 8 10.41 28.19 6.72
CA ALA A 8 11.19 29.09 7.57
C ALA A 8 12.30 28.36 8.33
N ILE A 9 12.01 27.19 8.90
CA ILE A 9 13.01 26.34 9.57
C ILE A 9 14.04 25.82 8.56
N ALA A 10 13.62 25.47 7.34
CA ALA A 10 14.51 25.04 6.26
C ALA A 10 15.62 26.06 5.95
N PHE A 11 15.34 27.36 6.07
CA PHE A 11 16.31 28.43 5.83
C PHE A 11 16.86 29.05 7.13
N SER A 12 16.50 28.51 8.31
CA SER A 12 16.99 29.02 9.59
C SER A 12 18.34 28.42 9.92
N SER A 13 19.32 29.25 10.24
CA SER A 13 20.61 28.82 10.81
C SER A 13 20.53 28.48 12.30
N GLU A 14 19.43 28.85 12.96
CA GLU A 14 19.27 28.75 14.41
C GLU A 14 18.36 27.59 14.84
N HIS A 15 17.47 27.14 13.94
CA HIS A 15 16.44 26.15 14.26
C HIS A 15 16.50 25.01 13.24
N GLN A 16 16.47 23.77 13.73
CA GLN A 16 16.45 22.57 12.90
C GLN A 16 15.17 21.77 13.16
N VAL A 17 14.62 21.16 12.10
CA VAL A 17 13.41 20.31 12.20
C VAL A 17 13.71 19.05 13.02
N LEU A 18 14.90 18.48 12.83
CA LEU A 18 15.48 17.35 13.52
C LEU A 18 16.97 17.66 13.73
N GLY A 19 17.57 17.24 14.85
CA GLY A 19 18.98 17.50 15.12
C GLY A 19 19.87 16.96 13.99
N GLY A 20 20.60 17.85 13.32
CA GLY A 20 21.50 17.52 12.21
C GLY A 20 20.84 17.30 10.84
N PHE A 21 19.53 17.56 10.68
CA PHE A 21 18.85 17.42 9.40
C PHE A 21 19.05 18.66 8.51
N GLU A 22 19.62 18.46 7.32
CA GLU A 22 19.68 19.45 6.24
C GLU A 22 18.63 19.15 5.16
N ILE A 23 18.15 20.17 4.45
CA ILE A 23 17.27 19.95 3.26
C ILE A 23 17.99 19.09 2.21
N SER A 24 19.32 19.23 2.11
CA SER A 24 20.15 18.45 1.21
C SER A 24 20.03 16.93 1.49
N ASP A 25 19.68 16.56 2.71
CA ASP A 25 19.51 15.16 3.13
C ASP A 25 18.21 14.55 2.60
N MET A 26 17.21 15.36 2.19
CA MET A 26 16.00 14.86 1.52
C MET A 26 16.28 14.25 0.15
N VAL A 27 17.40 14.62 -0.48
CA VAL A 27 17.79 14.17 -1.82
C VAL A 27 19.07 13.32 -1.81
N LYS A 28 19.72 13.18 -0.65
CA LYS A 28 20.84 12.25 -0.45
C LYS A 28 20.31 10.89 -0.03
N ASN A 29 21.05 9.85 -0.40
CA ASN A 29 20.82 8.52 0.17
C ASN A 29 21.42 8.48 1.58
N LEU A 30 20.58 8.61 2.61
CA LEU A 30 21.01 8.52 4.02
C LEU A 30 21.00 7.09 4.55
N ASN A 31 20.79 6.08 3.70
CA ASN A 31 20.75 4.69 4.14
C ASN A 31 22.16 4.25 4.60
N PRO A 32 22.35 3.79 5.86
CA PRO A 32 23.65 3.36 6.36
C PRO A 32 24.28 2.18 5.61
N ASN A 33 23.48 1.44 4.83
CA ASN A 33 23.93 0.30 4.03
C ASN A 33 24.05 0.63 2.53
N ASP A 34 24.05 1.92 2.16
CA ASP A 34 24.07 2.42 0.77
C ASP A 34 22.93 1.88 -0.13
N MET A 35 21.91 1.26 0.47
CA MET A 35 20.75 0.80 -0.29
C MET A 35 19.96 2.01 -0.81
N PRO A 36 19.65 2.08 -2.12
CA PRO A 36 19.05 3.27 -2.70
C PRO A 36 17.62 3.47 -2.18
N LEU A 37 17.35 4.66 -1.61
CA LEU A 37 16.01 5.06 -1.14
C LEU A 37 14.99 5.06 -2.29
N TRP A 38 15.40 5.53 -3.45
CA TRP A 38 14.63 5.39 -4.68
C TRP A 38 14.94 4.04 -5.35
N PRO A 39 13.94 3.24 -5.78
CA PRO A 39 12.49 3.35 -5.55
C PRO A 39 12.02 2.60 -4.29
N ALA A 40 12.93 1.99 -3.54
CA ALA A 40 12.64 1.06 -2.45
C ALA A 40 11.75 1.65 -1.33
N LEU A 41 11.84 2.96 -1.07
CA LEU A 41 11.03 3.68 -0.09
C LEU A 41 9.53 3.51 -0.37
N PHE A 42 9.11 3.72 -1.62
CA PHE A 42 7.70 3.66 -2.03
C PHE A 42 7.16 2.22 -2.09
N ILE A 43 8.06 1.24 -2.19
CA ILE A 43 7.73 -0.19 -2.07
C ILE A 43 7.60 -0.59 -0.60
N THR A 44 8.50 -0.09 0.25
CA THR A 44 8.58 -0.49 1.67
C THR A 44 7.49 0.15 2.51
N ILE A 45 7.21 1.44 2.30
CA ILE A 45 6.12 2.18 2.95
C ILE A 45 4.84 1.99 2.11
N ALA A 46 4.46 0.73 1.91
CA ALA A 46 3.50 0.35 0.89
C ALA A 46 2.15 1.08 1.04
N CYS A 47 1.42 0.77 2.11
CA CYS A 47 0.11 1.37 2.38
C CYS A 47 0.16 2.89 2.64
N GLY A 48 1.33 3.43 3.03
CA GLY A 48 1.52 4.87 3.23
C GLY A 48 1.77 5.66 1.94
N ALA A 49 2.33 5.03 0.90
CA ALA A 49 2.49 5.66 -0.41
C ALA A 49 1.20 5.57 -1.23
N ILE A 50 0.69 4.35 -1.43
CA ILE A 50 -0.63 4.04 -1.99
C ILE A 50 -0.92 2.55 -1.75
N SER A 51 -2.17 2.19 -1.46
CA SER A 51 -2.53 0.82 -1.09
C SER A 51 -3.33 0.10 -2.17
N GLY A 52 -2.70 -0.90 -2.81
CA GLY A 52 -3.40 -1.84 -3.67
C GLY A 52 -4.25 -2.82 -2.87
N PHE A 53 -3.85 -3.15 -1.64
CA PHE A 53 -4.64 -3.96 -0.73
C PHE A 53 -5.99 -3.33 -0.43
N HIS A 54 -6.04 -2.03 -0.11
CA HIS A 54 -7.31 -1.32 0.08
C HIS A 54 -8.17 -1.32 -1.19
N ALA A 55 -7.56 -1.24 -2.38
CA ALA A 55 -8.29 -1.37 -3.64
C ALA A 55 -8.94 -2.75 -3.79
N THR A 56 -8.27 -3.85 -3.39
CA THR A 56 -8.87 -5.20 -3.44
C THR A 56 -10.06 -5.37 -2.49
N GLN A 57 -10.12 -4.58 -1.42
CA GLN A 57 -11.19 -4.67 -0.40
C GLN A 57 -12.33 -3.68 -0.65
N SER A 58 -12.10 -2.63 -1.44
CA SER A 58 -13.08 -1.59 -1.72
C SER A 58 -14.42 -2.11 -2.26
N PRO A 59 -14.49 -3.15 -3.11
CA PRO A 59 -15.76 -3.71 -3.57
C PRO A 59 -16.64 -4.27 -2.45
N LEU A 60 -16.02 -4.90 -1.43
CA LEU A 60 -16.76 -5.43 -0.28
C LEU A 60 -17.40 -4.28 0.52
N MET A 61 -16.66 -3.18 0.70
CA MET A 61 -17.17 -2.01 1.40
C MET A 61 -18.21 -1.24 0.58
N ALA A 62 -18.00 -1.08 -0.72
CA ALA A 62 -18.91 -0.38 -1.62
C ALA A 62 -20.31 -1.02 -1.63
N ARG A 63 -20.40 -2.35 -1.56
CA ARG A 63 -21.68 -3.08 -1.50
C ARG A 63 -22.45 -2.88 -0.19
N CYS A 64 -21.77 -2.43 0.87
CA CYS A 64 -22.39 -2.15 2.17
C CYS A 64 -22.73 -0.67 2.36
N MET A 65 -22.38 0.19 1.40
CA MET A 65 -22.70 1.61 1.47
C MET A 65 -24.11 1.89 0.96
N GLU A 66 -24.86 2.68 1.72
CA GLU A 66 -26.23 3.07 1.35
C GLU A 66 -26.27 4.08 0.19
N ASN A 67 -25.25 4.94 0.07
CA ASN A 67 -25.15 5.94 -0.98
C ASN A 67 -23.69 6.40 -1.19
N GLU A 68 -23.42 6.99 -2.36
CA GLU A 68 -22.08 7.44 -2.74
C GLU A 68 -21.53 8.58 -1.87
N LYS A 69 -22.39 9.41 -1.26
CA LYS A 69 -21.94 10.54 -0.40
C LYS A 69 -21.14 10.03 0.81
N ASN A 70 -21.47 8.83 1.30
CA ASN A 70 -20.74 8.18 2.38
C ASN A 70 -19.31 7.78 1.96
N GLY A 71 -19.01 7.66 0.66
CA GLY A 71 -17.73 7.18 0.15
C GLY A 71 -16.55 8.04 0.57
N ARG A 72 -16.73 9.36 0.66
CA ARG A 72 -15.67 10.26 1.13
C ARG A 72 -15.32 9.98 2.59
N PHE A 73 -16.29 9.77 3.46
CA PHE A 73 -16.01 9.45 4.86
C PHE A 73 -15.41 8.04 5.00
N VAL A 74 -16.01 7.04 4.35
CA VAL A 74 -15.60 5.63 4.47
C VAL A 74 -14.20 5.37 3.90
N PHE A 75 -13.90 5.86 2.69
CA PHE A 75 -12.61 5.60 2.05
C PHE A 75 -11.57 6.66 2.42
N TYR A 76 -11.85 7.93 2.13
CA TYR A 76 -10.85 9.00 2.33
C TYR A 76 -10.65 9.33 3.81
N GLY A 77 -11.71 9.31 4.63
CA GLY A 77 -11.62 9.50 6.07
C GLY A 77 -10.79 8.42 6.77
N ALA A 78 -10.95 7.15 6.37
CA ALA A 78 -10.15 6.04 6.91
C ALA A 78 -8.65 6.22 6.61
N MET A 79 -8.29 6.61 5.38
CA MET A 79 -6.88 6.85 5.01
C MET A 79 -6.24 8.00 5.81
N ILE A 80 -7.00 9.06 6.12
CA ILE A 80 -6.51 10.12 7.01
C ILE A 80 -6.26 9.56 8.42
N GLY A 81 -7.19 8.76 8.95
CA GLY A 81 -7.04 8.13 10.25
C GLY A 81 -5.79 7.26 10.36
N GLU A 82 -5.54 6.42 9.36
CA GLU A 82 -4.31 5.62 9.26
C GLU A 82 -3.05 6.50 9.21
N GLY A 83 -3.09 7.58 8.43
CA GLY A 83 -1.99 8.55 8.36
C GLY A 83 -1.66 9.18 9.72
N ILE A 84 -2.68 9.56 10.50
CA ILE A 84 -2.50 10.09 11.86
C ILE A 84 -1.84 9.04 12.76
N ILE A 85 -2.34 7.80 12.73
CA ILE A 85 -1.78 6.70 13.53
C ILE A 85 -0.31 6.46 13.14
N ALA A 86 0.01 6.47 11.84
CA ALA A 86 1.38 6.30 11.36
C ALA A 86 2.32 7.42 11.86
N LEU A 87 1.87 8.68 11.86
CA LEU A 87 2.65 9.81 12.38
C LEU A 87 2.88 9.71 13.89
N ILE A 88 1.89 9.24 14.66
CA ILE A 88 2.04 8.98 16.10
C ILE A 88 3.11 7.93 16.34
N TRP A 89 3.05 6.78 15.65
CA TRP A 89 4.03 5.71 15.79
C TRP A 89 5.44 6.11 15.34
N CYS A 90 5.55 6.91 14.28
CA CYS A 90 6.82 7.49 13.86
C CYS A 90 7.41 8.36 14.98
N THR A 91 6.60 9.24 15.57
CA THR A 91 7.02 10.12 16.67
C THR A 91 7.46 9.31 17.89
N VAL A 92 6.70 8.27 18.26
CA VAL A 92 7.04 7.37 19.38
C VAL A 92 8.34 6.64 19.11
N ALA A 93 8.55 6.08 17.91
CA ALA A 93 9.77 5.38 17.56
C ALA A 93 11.01 6.30 17.63
N LEU A 94 10.89 7.54 17.14
CA LEU A 94 11.98 8.51 17.15
C LEU A 94 12.31 9.06 18.54
N SER A 95 11.31 9.20 19.42
CA SER A 95 11.49 9.78 20.76
C SER A 95 11.84 8.74 21.83
N PHE A 96 11.31 7.51 21.74
CA PHE A 96 11.48 6.50 22.78
C PHE A 96 12.84 5.79 22.71
N PHE A 97 13.31 5.44 21.51
CA PHE A 97 14.55 4.66 21.36
C PHE A 97 15.82 5.52 21.44
N GLY A 98 15.70 6.85 21.36
CA GLY A 98 16.81 7.79 21.56
C GLY A 98 17.86 7.84 20.44
N SER A 99 18.04 6.77 19.66
CA SER A 99 18.91 6.74 18.48
C SER A 99 18.42 5.76 17.40
N LEU A 100 18.91 5.93 16.17
CA LEU A 100 18.61 5.03 15.05
C LEU A 100 19.19 3.63 15.26
N GLU A 101 20.35 3.52 15.93
CA GLU A 101 21.00 2.25 16.25
C GLU A 101 20.14 1.43 17.21
N ALA A 102 19.66 2.05 18.28
CA ALA A 102 18.77 1.41 19.26
C ALA A 102 17.45 0.96 18.62
N LEU A 103 16.88 1.79 17.74
CA LEU A 103 15.69 1.42 16.97
C LEU A 103 15.98 0.25 16.01
N SER A 104 17.12 0.27 15.32
CA SER A 104 17.53 -0.81 14.41
C SER A 104 17.74 -2.12 15.14
N GLU A 105 18.33 -2.09 16.34
CA GLU A 105 18.49 -3.25 17.21
C GLU A 105 17.14 -3.82 17.66
N ALA A 106 16.21 -2.95 18.09
CA ALA A 106 14.86 -3.36 18.45
C ALA A 106 14.13 -4.07 17.29
N VAL A 107 14.29 -3.56 16.06
CA VAL A 107 13.74 -4.18 14.84
C VAL A 107 14.43 -5.52 14.55
N LYS A 108 15.74 -5.65 14.75
CA LYS A 108 16.46 -6.93 14.54
C LYS A 108 16.00 -8.02 15.51
N ASN A 109 15.69 -7.67 16.76
CA ASN A 109 15.37 -8.61 17.82
C ASN A 109 13.90 -9.12 17.84
N GLY A 110 13.06 -8.66 16.91
CA GLY A 110 11.68 -9.16 16.81
C GLY A 110 10.78 -8.38 15.84
N GLY A 111 11.38 -7.71 14.87
CA GLY A 111 10.68 -6.92 13.86
C GLY A 111 9.94 -5.70 14.43
N PRO A 112 9.04 -5.12 13.63
CA PRO A 112 8.21 -4.00 14.06
C PRO A 112 7.35 -4.30 15.30
N GLY A 113 6.99 -5.57 15.53
CA GLY A 113 6.23 -5.97 16.72
C GLY A 113 6.98 -5.73 18.03
N ASN A 114 8.30 -5.96 18.04
CA ASN A 114 9.13 -5.70 19.20
C ASN A 114 9.30 -4.20 19.49
N VAL A 115 9.32 -3.36 18.44
CA VAL A 115 9.31 -1.89 18.59
C VAL A 115 8.04 -1.42 19.29
N VAL A 116 6.89 -1.93 18.86
CA VAL A 116 5.58 -1.66 19.47
C VAL A 116 5.56 -2.13 20.92
N TYR A 117 6.03 -3.34 21.19
CA TYR A 117 6.11 -3.91 22.53
C TYR A 117 6.97 -3.05 23.46
N GLY A 118 8.21 -2.76 23.05
CA GLY A 118 9.15 -1.97 23.84
C GLY A 118 8.61 -0.58 24.19
N ALA A 119 8.06 0.13 23.21
CA ALA A 119 7.47 1.44 23.44
C ALA A 119 6.22 1.37 24.33
N SER A 120 5.34 0.39 24.11
CA SER A 120 4.08 0.26 24.87
C SER A 120 4.34 -0.03 26.35
N PHE A 121 5.16 -1.03 26.65
CA PHE A 121 5.46 -1.41 28.04
C PHE A 121 6.43 -0.45 28.72
N GLY A 122 7.35 0.16 27.96
CA GLY A 122 8.29 1.15 28.49
C GLY A 122 7.63 2.46 28.89
N LEU A 123 6.68 2.97 28.09
CA LEU A 123 6.01 4.25 28.36
C LEU A 123 4.82 4.12 29.30
N LEU A 124 4.03 3.05 29.17
CA LEU A 124 2.73 2.92 29.84
C LEU A 124 2.74 1.93 31.01
N GLY A 125 3.89 1.33 31.31
CA GLY A 125 4.01 0.25 32.29
C GLY A 125 3.20 -0.99 31.88
N VAL A 126 3.02 -1.93 32.81
CA VAL A 126 2.37 -3.21 32.51
C VAL A 126 0.92 -3.04 32.08
N PHE A 127 0.13 -2.28 32.84
CA PHE A 127 -1.30 -2.15 32.59
C PHE A 127 -1.60 -1.45 31.25
N GLY A 128 -1.01 -0.28 31.03
CA GLY A 128 -1.21 0.45 29.78
C GLY A 128 -0.50 -0.22 28.59
N GLY A 129 0.64 -0.87 28.83
CA GLY A 129 1.36 -1.63 27.82
C GLY A 129 0.55 -2.79 27.26
N VAL A 130 -0.12 -3.56 28.11
CA VAL A 130 -1.02 -4.65 27.66
C VAL A 130 -2.15 -4.11 26.79
N ILE A 131 -2.81 -3.02 27.20
CA ILE A 131 -3.93 -2.44 26.44
C ILE A 131 -3.45 -1.92 25.08
N ALA A 132 -2.35 -1.16 25.05
CA ALA A 132 -1.79 -0.61 23.82
C ALA A 132 -1.32 -1.72 22.87
N PHE A 133 -0.60 -2.71 23.39
CA PHE A 133 -0.10 -3.83 22.59
C PHE A 133 -1.24 -4.67 22.01
N LEU A 134 -2.26 -5.01 22.80
CA LEU A 134 -3.44 -5.72 22.32
C LEU A 134 -4.19 -4.92 21.24
N GLY A 135 -4.33 -3.60 21.42
CA GLY A 135 -4.93 -2.72 20.42
C GLY A 135 -4.22 -2.77 19.08
N VAL A 136 -2.88 -2.77 19.08
CA VAL A 136 -2.08 -2.88 17.86
C VAL A 136 -2.17 -4.27 17.25
N VAL A 137 -2.16 -5.35 18.06
CA VAL A 137 -2.23 -6.74 17.58
C VAL A 137 -3.59 -7.09 16.98
N ILE A 138 -4.68 -6.47 17.45
CA ILE A 138 -6.02 -6.68 16.88
C ILE A 138 -6.10 -6.23 15.41
N LEU A 139 -5.42 -5.14 15.04
CA LEU A 139 -5.47 -4.59 13.67
C LEU A 139 -5.00 -5.55 12.57
N PRO A 140 -3.83 -6.20 12.67
CA PRO A 140 -3.41 -7.20 11.68
C PRO A 140 -4.27 -8.47 11.74
N ILE A 141 -4.87 -8.82 12.88
CA ILE A 141 -5.80 -9.97 12.96
C ILE A 141 -7.06 -9.69 12.15
N THR A 142 -7.69 -8.53 12.35
CA THR A 142 -8.92 -8.15 11.63
C THR A 142 -8.66 -7.88 10.15
N SER A 143 -7.54 -7.22 9.82
CA SER A 143 -7.10 -7.01 8.44
C SER A 143 -6.75 -8.33 7.76
N GLY A 144 -6.11 -9.25 8.48
CA GLY A 144 -5.78 -10.60 8.03
C GLY A 144 -7.02 -11.43 7.71
N ASP A 145 -8.01 -11.46 8.61
CA ASP A 145 -9.30 -12.13 8.33
C ASP A 145 -9.96 -11.56 7.06
N THR A 146 -9.97 -10.23 6.94
CA THR A 146 -10.51 -9.56 5.74
C THR A 146 -9.72 -9.93 4.48
N ALA A 147 -8.40 -10.08 4.56
CA ALA A 147 -7.55 -10.53 3.46
C ALA A 147 -7.90 -11.95 3.03
N PHE A 148 -7.91 -12.92 3.96
CA PHE A 148 -8.26 -14.32 3.66
C PHE A 148 -9.68 -14.44 3.11
N ARG A 149 -10.62 -13.65 3.63
CA ARG A 149 -11.99 -13.58 3.12
C ARG A 149 -12.02 -13.05 1.69
N SER A 150 -11.34 -11.95 1.41
CA SER A 150 -11.28 -11.35 0.07
C SER A 150 -10.61 -12.31 -0.93
N SER A 151 -9.44 -12.86 -0.60
CA SER A 151 -8.73 -13.84 -1.44
C SER A 151 -9.61 -15.05 -1.76
N ARG A 152 -10.33 -15.58 -0.78
CA ARG A 152 -11.27 -16.70 -1.00
C ARG A 152 -12.37 -16.33 -1.99
N LEU A 153 -12.96 -15.13 -1.88
CA LEU A 153 -14.01 -14.67 -2.79
C LEU A 153 -13.46 -14.46 -4.21
N ILE A 154 -12.27 -13.88 -4.35
CA ILE A 154 -11.60 -13.70 -5.65
C ILE A 154 -11.33 -15.06 -6.31
N LEU A 155 -10.80 -16.04 -5.57
CA LEU A 155 -10.60 -17.40 -6.10
C LEU A 155 -11.92 -18.08 -6.47
N ALA A 156 -12.95 -17.90 -5.65
CA ALA A 156 -14.28 -18.44 -5.93
C ALA A 156 -14.87 -17.88 -7.23
N GLU A 157 -14.72 -16.57 -7.48
CA GLU A 157 -15.13 -15.94 -8.74
C GLU A 157 -14.31 -16.46 -9.92
N TYR A 158 -12.98 -16.59 -9.76
CA TYR A 158 -12.10 -17.09 -10.81
C TYR A 158 -12.41 -18.54 -11.23
N PHE A 159 -12.72 -19.40 -10.26
CA PHE A 159 -13.09 -20.79 -10.51
C PHE A 159 -14.61 -21.01 -10.69
N ASN A 160 -15.39 -19.93 -10.70
CA ASN A 160 -16.86 -19.94 -10.80
C ASN A 160 -17.51 -20.92 -9.79
N MET A 161 -17.03 -20.90 -8.54
CA MET A 161 -17.48 -21.77 -7.46
C MET A 161 -18.36 -21.03 -6.46
N GLU A 162 -19.56 -21.56 -6.22
CA GLU A 162 -20.44 -20.99 -5.20
C GLU A 162 -19.84 -21.06 -3.78
N GLN A 163 -20.14 -20.06 -2.95
CA GLN A 163 -19.65 -19.95 -1.57
C GLN A 163 -20.75 -20.21 -0.52
N LYS A 164 -21.88 -20.82 -0.91
CA LYS A 164 -22.98 -21.19 -0.01
C LYS A 164 -22.69 -22.50 0.74
N THR A 165 -22.25 -23.53 0.03
CA THR A 165 -21.99 -24.86 0.61
C THR A 165 -20.68 -24.91 1.40
N LEU A 166 -20.70 -25.54 2.58
CA LEU A 166 -19.52 -25.64 3.46
C LEU A 166 -18.34 -26.31 2.76
N ARG A 167 -18.59 -27.33 1.93
CA ARG A 167 -17.56 -28.03 1.15
C ARG A 167 -16.80 -27.07 0.24
N ASN A 168 -17.50 -26.24 -0.54
CA ASN A 168 -16.86 -25.31 -1.48
C ASN A 168 -16.14 -24.17 -0.77
N ARG A 169 -16.65 -23.75 0.40
CA ARG A 169 -15.95 -22.80 1.27
C ARG A 169 -14.64 -23.36 1.79
N LEU A 170 -14.66 -24.59 2.32
CA LEU A 170 -13.46 -25.24 2.84
C LEU A 170 -12.45 -25.58 1.74
N LEU A 171 -12.92 -26.00 0.56
CA LEU A 171 -12.05 -26.29 -0.57
C LEU A 171 -11.21 -25.08 -0.99
N MET A 172 -11.76 -23.86 -0.88
CA MET A 172 -11.03 -22.62 -1.15
C MET A 172 -10.24 -22.11 0.06
N ALA A 173 -10.81 -22.23 1.27
CA ALA A 173 -10.20 -21.69 2.49
C ALA A 173 -8.99 -22.51 2.95
N VAL A 174 -9.08 -23.84 2.99
CA VAL A 174 -8.03 -24.69 3.55
C VAL A 174 -6.70 -24.52 2.80
N PRO A 175 -6.64 -24.54 1.45
CA PRO A 175 -5.40 -24.28 0.73
C PRO A 175 -4.82 -22.89 1.03
N LEU A 176 -5.67 -21.86 1.11
CA LEU A 176 -5.23 -20.50 1.48
C LEU A 176 -4.60 -20.48 2.87
N PHE A 177 -5.24 -21.09 3.87
CA PHE A 177 -4.70 -21.17 5.24
C PHE A 177 -3.41 -21.98 5.32
N VAL A 178 -3.31 -23.08 4.58
CA VAL A 178 -2.07 -23.88 4.51
C VAL A 178 -0.93 -23.06 3.92
N ILE A 179 -1.17 -22.36 2.80
CA ILE A 179 -0.16 -21.46 2.21
C ILE A 179 0.19 -20.35 3.20
N GLY A 180 -0.79 -19.73 3.84
CA GLY A 180 -0.57 -18.71 4.87
C GLY A 180 0.28 -19.21 6.03
N ALA A 181 0.00 -20.41 6.55
CA ALA A 181 0.76 -21.04 7.63
C ALA A 181 2.19 -21.40 7.20
N VAL A 182 2.40 -21.81 5.96
CA VAL A 182 3.76 -22.01 5.41
C VAL A 182 4.48 -20.67 5.32
N LEU A 183 3.80 -19.62 4.85
CA LEU A 183 4.38 -18.28 4.74
C LEU A 183 4.78 -17.69 6.09
N THR A 184 4.12 -18.04 7.22
CA THR A 184 4.58 -17.57 8.54
C THR A 184 5.94 -18.12 8.96
N GLN A 185 6.44 -19.16 8.29
CA GLN A 185 7.77 -19.72 8.52
C GLN A 185 8.86 -19.05 7.66
N VAL A 186 8.48 -18.17 6.73
CA VAL A 186 9.41 -17.42 5.88
C VAL A 186 9.87 -16.16 6.62
N ASP A 187 11.11 -15.72 6.37
CA ASP A 187 11.63 -14.48 6.93
C ASP A 187 10.69 -13.30 6.63
N PHE A 188 10.33 -12.55 7.68
CA PHE A 188 9.42 -11.42 7.58
C PHE A 188 9.92 -10.36 6.60
N GLY A 189 11.22 -10.10 6.55
CA GLY A 189 11.82 -9.14 5.64
C GLY A 189 11.64 -9.53 4.17
N ILE A 190 11.75 -10.83 3.86
CA ILE A 190 11.45 -11.36 2.52
C ILE A 190 9.97 -11.18 2.20
N ILE A 191 9.07 -11.64 3.07
CA ILE A 191 7.61 -11.52 2.87
C ILE A 191 7.23 -10.06 2.66
N TRP A 192 7.74 -9.15 3.49
CA TRP A 192 7.41 -7.73 3.43
C TRP A 192 7.82 -7.09 2.11
N ARG A 193 8.98 -7.47 1.55
CA ARG A 193 9.43 -6.95 0.24
C ARG A 193 8.53 -7.42 -0.90
N TYR A 194 8.15 -8.71 -0.92
CA TYR A 194 7.21 -9.24 -1.90
C TYR A 194 5.82 -8.61 -1.76
N PHE A 195 5.33 -8.50 -0.52
CA PHE A 195 4.07 -7.82 -0.21
C PHE A 195 4.09 -6.38 -0.71
N GLY A 196 5.15 -5.62 -0.41
CA GLY A 196 5.29 -4.23 -0.84
C GLY A 196 5.20 -4.10 -2.35
N PHE A 197 5.95 -4.92 -3.09
CA PHE A 197 5.91 -4.89 -4.55
C PHE A 197 4.53 -5.30 -5.11
N ALA A 198 3.96 -6.41 -4.63
CA ALA A 198 2.66 -6.89 -5.09
C ALA A 198 1.52 -5.89 -4.79
N ASN A 199 1.57 -5.25 -3.63
CA ASN A 199 0.65 -4.19 -3.24
C ASN A 199 0.76 -3.00 -4.21
N GLN A 200 1.98 -2.53 -4.51
CA GLN A 200 2.16 -1.40 -5.41
C GLN A 200 1.80 -1.72 -6.86
N ALA A 201 2.14 -2.91 -7.35
CA ALA A 201 1.72 -3.36 -8.68
C ALA A 201 0.19 -3.38 -8.81
N THR A 202 -0.52 -3.87 -7.77
CA THR A 202 -1.98 -3.85 -7.72
C THR A 202 -2.54 -2.43 -7.70
N ALA A 203 -1.91 -1.52 -6.92
CA ALA A 203 -2.28 -0.11 -6.89
C ALA A 203 -2.12 0.56 -8.27
N VAL A 204 -1.03 0.28 -8.98
CA VAL A 204 -0.77 0.78 -10.35
C VAL A 204 -1.86 0.32 -11.31
N MET A 205 -2.26 -0.94 -11.27
CA MET A 205 -3.35 -1.46 -12.12
C MET A 205 -4.67 -0.75 -11.83
N MET A 206 -4.99 -0.53 -10.55
CA MET A 206 -6.19 0.20 -10.17
C MET A 206 -6.15 1.68 -10.61
N LEU A 207 -5.00 2.36 -10.47
CA LEU A 207 -4.82 3.75 -10.91
C LEU A 207 -4.96 3.90 -12.43
N TRP A 208 -4.45 2.95 -13.22
CA TRP A 208 -4.64 2.95 -14.67
C TRP A 208 -6.10 2.66 -15.05
N THR A 209 -6.77 1.76 -14.33
CA THR A 209 -8.20 1.48 -14.50
C THR A 209 -9.05 2.73 -14.21
N ALA A 210 -8.79 3.40 -13.09
CA ALA A 210 -9.44 4.65 -12.73
C ALA A 210 -9.14 5.78 -13.73
N THR A 211 -7.90 5.85 -14.24
CA THR A 211 -7.51 6.79 -15.30
C THR A 211 -8.32 6.56 -16.57
N ALA A 212 -8.42 5.30 -17.03
CA ALA A 212 -9.21 4.95 -18.21
C ALA A 212 -10.69 5.32 -18.03
N TYR A 213 -11.26 5.02 -16.85
CA TYR A 213 -12.62 5.41 -16.50
C TYR A 213 -12.84 6.93 -16.58
N LEU A 214 -11.99 7.72 -15.90
CA LEU A 214 -12.11 9.18 -15.91
C LEU A 214 -11.92 9.79 -17.31
N MET A 215 -11.01 9.23 -18.12
CA MET A 215 -10.82 9.66 -19.51
C MET A 215 -12.05 9.39 -20.38
N ARG A 216 -12.68 8.21 -20.25
CA ARG A 216 -13.91 7.86 -20.99
C ARG A 216 -15.08 8.76 -20.64
N HIS A 217 -15.21 9.13 -19.37
CA HIS A 217 -16.26 10.04 -18.89
C HIS A 217 -15.90 11.54 -19.02
N ASN A 218 -14.81 11.88 -19.71
CA ASN A 218 -14.34 13.25 -19.88
C ASN A 218 -14.21 14.03 -18.55
N LYS A 219 -13.85 13.33 -17.47
CA LYS A 219 -13.58 13.89 -16.14
C LYS A 219 -12.09 14.16 -15.99
N LEU A 220 -11.71 14.87 -14.91
CA LEU A 220 -10.31 15.20 -14.61
C LEU A 220 -9.48 13.94 -14.30
N HIS A 221 -8.99 13.26 -15.35
CA HIS A 221 -8.24 12.01 -15.23
C HIS A 221 -6.86 12.19 -14.59
N TRP A 222 -6.28 13.40 -14.65
CA TRP A 222 -4.96 13.72 -14.11
C TRP A 222 -4.78 13.37 -12.62
N ILE A 223 -5.87 13.39 -11.85
CA ILE A 223 -5.86 12.99 -10.43
C ILE A 223 -5.40 11.54 -10.24
N CYS A 224 -5.67 10.65 -11.20
CA CYS A 224 -5.21 9.27 -11.20
C CYS A 224 -4.00 9.06 -12.11
N THR A 225 -3.90 9.78 -13.22
CA THR A 225 -2.81 9.62 -14.19
C THR A 225 -1.45 9.99 -13.61
N VAL A 226 -1.34 11.09 -12.87
CA VAL A 226 -0.06 11.53 -12.29
C VAL A 226 0.47 10.50 -11.28
N PRO A 227 -0.34 10.04 -10.29
CA PRO A 227 0.06 8.92 -9.43
C PRO A 227 0.36 7.63 -10.22
N ALA A 228 -0.40 7.31 -11.27
CA ALA A 228 -0.18 6.11 -12.08
C ALA A 228 1.19 6.11 -12.74
N LEU A 229 1.58 7.24 -13.35
CA LEU A 229 2.89 7.41 -13.99
C LEU A 229 4.03 7.22 -12.99
N PHE A 230 3.91 7.90 -11.84
CA PHE A 230 4.89 7.84 -10.77
C PHE A 230 5.05 6.42 -10.23
N MET A 231 3.94 5.79 -9.84
CA MET A 231 3.97 4.46 -9.24
C MET A 231 4.35 3.36 -10.24
N THR A 232 4.02 3.51 -11.52
CA THR A 232 4.52 2.62 -12.57
C THR A 232 6.04 2.72 -12.67
N THR A 233 6.57 3.94 -12.66
CA THR A 233 8.02 4.18 -12.69
C THR A 233 8.68 3.55 -11.46
N VAL A 234 8.12 3.73 -10.26
CA VAL A 234 8.60 3.10 -9.01
C VAL A 234 8.64 1.57 -9.14
N CYS A 235 7.54 0.94 -9.55
CA CYS A 235 7.45 -0.53 -9.62
C CYS A 235 8.43 -1.12 -10.63
N ILE A 236 8.52 -0.53 -11.82
CA ILE A 236 9.44 -1.00 -12.87
C ILE A 236 10.89 -0.74 -12.47
N SER A 237 11.20 0.44 -11.92
CA SER A 237 12.55 0.73 -11.43
C SER A 237 12.96 -0.26 -10.35
N PHE A 238 12.04 -0.64 -9.45
CA PHE A 238 12.32 -1.56 -8.35
C PHE A 238 12.63 -2.96 -8.86
N ILE A 239 11.78 -3.52 -9.72
CA ILE A 239 11.96 -4.88 -10.21
C ILE A 239 13.15 -5.00 -11.16
N LEU A 240 13.52 -3.94 -11.88
CA LEU A 240 14.72 -3.94 -12.71
C LEU A 240 15.99 -3.80 -11.88
N ASN A 241 15.98 -2.95 -10.85
CA ASN A 241 17.17 -2.69 -10.04
C ASN A 241 17.43 -3.73 -8.94
N SER A 242 16.39 -4.28 -8.32
CA SER A 242 16.55 -5.18 -7.17
C SER A 242 17.38 -6.39 -7.57
N SER A 243 18.49 -6.62 -6.86
CA SER A 243 19.35 -7.79 -7.07
C SER A 243 18.79 -9.08 -6.47
N THR A 244 17.84 -8.97 -5.54
CA THR A 244 17.25 -10.11 -4.84
C THR A 244 15.93 -10.55 -5.45
N LEU A 245 15.08 -9.59 -5.85
CA LEU A 245 13.76 -9.86 -6.42
C LEU A 245 13.71 -9.70 -7.94
N GLY A 246 14.73 -9.08 -8.50
CA GLY A 246 14.69 -8.50 -9.83
C GLY A 246 15.87 -8.87 -10.70
N PHE A 247 16.17 -8.00 -11.66
CA PHE A 247 17.20 -8.24 -12.68
C PHE A 247 18.57 -7.67 -12.31
N GLY A 248 18.71 -6.99 -11.17
CA GLY A 248 19.99 -6.43 -10.70
C GLY A 248 20.61 -5.36 -11.62
N LEU A 249 19.80 -4.67 -12.43
CA LEU A 249 20.28 -3.65 -13.37
C LEU A 249 20.70 -2.36 -12.65
N PRO A 250 21.59 -1.55 -13.24
CA PRO A 250 21.94 -0.24 -12.72
C PRO A 250 20.70 0.65 -12.51
N MET A 251 20.70 1.44 -11.44
CA MET A 251 19.55 2.28 -11.06
C MET A 251 19.13 3.26 -12.15
N GLN A 252 20.10 3.86 -12.85
CA GLN A 252 19.84 4.81 -13.94
C GLN A 252 19.08 4.14 -15.09
N ILE A 253 19.54 2.97 -15.54
CA ILE A 253 18.90 2.19 -16.61
C ILE A 253 17.49 1.77 -16.16
N SER A 254 17.37 1.28 -14.94
CA SER A 254 16.10 0.85 -14.35
C SER A 254 15.08 2.00 -14.29
N THR A 255 15.53 3.20 -13.90
CA THR A 255 14.68 4.39 -13.81
C THR A 255 14.26 4.90 -15.18
N ILE A 256 15.19 4.96 -16.15
CA ILE A 256 14.87 5.35 -17.53
C ILE A 256 13.84 4.38 -18.13
N ALA A 257 14.05 3.07 -17.96
CA ALA A 257 13.11 2.06 -18.42
C ALA A 257 11.74 2.20 -17.73
N GLY A 258 11.70 2.50 -16.43
CA GLY A 258 10.46 2.77 -15.71
C GLY A 258 9.69 3.99 -16.22
N VAL A 259 10.40 5.07 -16.54
CA VAL A 259 9.79 6.28 -17.13
C VAL A 259 9.24 5.98 -18.52
N LEU A 260 10.01 5.28 -19.37
CA LEU A 260 9.56 4.90 -20.71
C LEU A 260 8.34 3.97 -20.66
N ALA A 261 8.32 3.01 -19.73
CA ALA A 261 7.20 2.10 -19.53
C ALA A 261 5.94 2.85 -19.08
N SER A 262 6.07 3.81 -18.16
CA SER A 262 4.92 4.60 -17.69
C SER A 262 4.35 5.51 -18.78
N LEU A 263 5.20 6.14 -19.60
CA LEU A 263 4.77 6.92 -20.76
C LEU A 263 4.12 6.04 -21.84
N SER A 264 4.64 4.84 -22.04
CA SER A 264 4.04 3.86 -22.97
C SER A 264 2.67 3.40 -22.48
N ALA A 265 2.51 3.16 -21.18
CA ALA A 265 1.23 2.85 -20.57
C ALA A 265 0.23 4.01 -20.71
N LEU A 266 0.67 5.26 -20.52
CA LEU A 266 -0.16 6.44 -20.76
C LEU A 266 -0.63 6.51 -22.21
N ALA A 267 0.28 6.34 -23.17
CA ALA A 267 -0.06 6.37 -24.59
C ALA A 267 -1.07 5.28 -24.94
N TYR A 268 -0.89 4.07 -24.40
CA TYR A 268 -1.82 2.95 -24.58
C TYR A 268 -3.20 3.26 -23.99
N VAL A 269 -3.27 3.67 -22.72
CA VAL A 269 -4.55 3.97 -22.04
C VAL A 269 -5.26 5.13 -22.72
N ALA A 270 -4.55 6.19 -23.09
CA ALA A 270 -5.11 7.32 -23.82
C ALA A 270 -5.67 6.88 -25.18
N LYS A 271 -4.95 6.03 -25.93
CA LYS A 271 -5.43 5.51 -27.22
C LYS A 271 -6.69 4.66 -27.08
N VAL A 272 -6.75 3.79 -26.08
CA VAL A 272 -7.88 2.86 -25.85
C VAL A 272 -9.10 3.56 -25.25
N SER A 273 -8.89 4.63 -24.48
CA SER A 273 -9.95 5.32 -23.73
C SER A 273 -10.55 6.51 -24.48
N LYS A 274 -9.88 7.05 -25.50
CA LYS A 274 -10.35 8.20 -26.25
C LYS A 274 -11.45 7.79 -27.24
N GLY A 275 -12.65 8.37 -27.08
CA GLY A 275 -13.77 8.22 -28.02
C GLY A 275 -14.84 7.20 -27.63
N LYS A 276 -14.66 6.42 -26.55
CA LYS A 276 -15.69 5.54 -26.01
C LYS A 276 -16.49 6.27 -24.93
N GLY A 277 -17.55 6.96 -25.35
CA GLY A 277 -18.56 7.53 -24.45
C GLY A 277 -19.52 6.47 -23.89
N GLU A 278 -20.47 6.89 -23.05
CA GLU A 278 -21.44 6.03 -22.32
C GLU A 278 -22.19 4.99 -23.17
N THR A 279 -22.25 5.16 -24.49
CA THR A 279 -22.98 4.27 -25.41
C THR A 279 -22.44 2.83 -25.46
N ASP A 280 -21.14 2.61 -25.27
CA ASP A 280 -20.55 1.26 -25.38
C ASP A 280 -20.76 0.41 -24.11
N LEU A 281 -20.97 1.03 -22.94
CA LEU A 281 -21.18 0.30 -21.68
C LEU A 281 -22.62 -0.21 -21.54
N ALA A 282 -23.60 0.50 -22.09
CA ALA A 282 -24.98 0.02 -22.14
C ALA A 282 -25.13 -1.28 -22.97
N ASP A 283 -24.23 -1.48 -23.94
CA ASP A 283 -24.18 -2.71 -24.73
C ASP A 283 -23.37 -3.84 -24.05
N GLU A 284 -22.38 -3.52 -23.21
CA GLU A 284 -21.65 -4.49 -22.37
C GLU A 284 -22.44 -4.91 -21.10
N GLU A 285 -23.33 -4.07 -20.59
CA GLU A 285 -24.17 -4.34 -19.40
C GLU A 285 -25.34 -5.30 -19.66
N LYS A 286 -25.59 -5.75 -20.90
CA LYS A 286 -26.59 -6.80 -21.13
C LYS A 286 -26.13 -8.07 -20.40
N PRO A 287 -26.80 -8.48 -19.32
CA PRO A 287 -26.39 -9.66 -18.58
C PRO A 287 -26.58 -10.86 -19.49
N GLN A 288 -25.49 -11.56 -19.82
CA GLN A 288 -25.62 -12.94 -20.28
C GLN A 288 -26.20 -13.75 -19.11
N GLY A 289 -27.52 -13.93 -19.11
CA GLY A 289 -28.24 -14.89 -18.28
C GLY A 289 -28.06 -14.72 -16.77
N VAL A 290 -28.93 -13.93 -16.13
CA VAL A 290 -29.14 -13.99 -14.69
C VAL A 290 -29.62 -15.40 -14.32
N THR A 291 -28.73 -16.25 -13.81
CA THR A 291 -29.14 -17.46 -13.09
C THR A 291 -29.75 -17.00 -11.77
N LYS A 292 -31.08 -16.91 -11.73
CA LYS A 292 -31.84 -16.66 -10.50
C LYS A 292 -31.51 -17.77 -9.50
N THR A 293 -30.79 -17.46 -8.43
CA THR A 293 -30.81 -18.27 -7.21
C THR A 293 -31.45 -17.44 -6.11
N ALA A 294 -32.67 -17.85 -5.75
CA ALA A 294 -33.28 -17.54 -4.46
C ALA A 294 -32.44 -18.10 -3.29
#